data_AF-A0A4Q9N0Z9-F1
#
_entry.id   AF-A0A4Q9N0Z9-F1
#
_cell.length_a   1.000
_cell.length_b   1.000
_cell.length_c   1.000
_cell.angle_alpha   90.00
_cell.angle_beta   90.00
_cell.angle_gamma   90.00
#
_symmetry.space_group_name_H-M   'P 1'
#
loop_
_entity.id
_entity.type
_entity.pdbx_description
1 polymer ?
#
loop_
_entity_poly.entity_id
_entity_poly.type
_entity_poly.pdbx_seq_one_letter_code
_entity_poly.pdbx_strand_id
1 'polypeptide(L)'
;MFASHEQKSCRARLGARHTTLCSKPLSTFEAGRFCSIHRKELSRLDAAYHKASERKESLQGVAITERSQISGLELPGDVETARVVTVEYLEALKEECKGRKAVHERFFWDGE
;
A
#
# COMPACT_ATOMS: atom_id res chain seq x y z
N MET A 1 -23.91 11.73 37.43
CA MET A 1 -22.77 12.10 36.57
C MET A 1 -22.85 11.23 35.33
N PHE A 2 -23.36 11.75 34.22
CA PHE A 2 -23.36 11.00 32.96
C PHE A 2 -21.94 11.04 32.42
N ALA A 3 -21.31 9.88 32.28
CA ALA A 3 -20.07 9.77 31.53
C ALA A 3 -20.36 10.28 30.11
N SER A 4 -19.68 11.35 29.70
CA SER A 4 -19.62 11.73 28.28
C SER A 4 -19.06 10.53 27.53
N HIS A 5 -19.94 9.74 26.92
CA HIS A 5 -19.54 8.79 25.90
C HIS A 5 -18.96 9.64 24.77
N GLU A 6 -17.65 9.83 24.77
CA GLU A 6 -16.93 10.35 23.62
C GLU A 6 -17.26 9.41 22.46
N GLN A 7 -18.15 9.85 21.57
CA GLN A 7 -18.44 9.14 20.34
C GLN A 7 -17.14 9.09 19.56
N LYS A 8 -16.50 7.92 19.56
CA LYS A 8 -15.30 7.70 18.75
C LYS A 8 -15.69 7.97 17.30
N SER A 9 -15.02 8.91 16.65
CA SER A 9 -15.21 9.21 15.23
C SER A 9 -14.23 8.41 14.39
N CYS A 10 -14.54 8.28 13.10
CA CYS A 10 -13.68 7.62 12.15
C CYS A 10 -12.34 8.38 11.97
N ARG A 11 -11.22 7.67 12.08
CA ARG A 11 -9.87 8.24 11.99
C ARG A 11 -9.29 8.35 10.56
N ALA A 12 -10.09 8.06 9.53
CA ALA A 12 -9.63 8.15 8.14
C ALA A 12 -9.57 9.62 7.70
N ARG A 13 -8.52 10.02 6.98
CA ARG A 13 -8.41 11.39 6.42
C ARG A 13 -9.25 11.51 5.16
N LEU A 14 -9.90 12.67 4.98
CA LEU A 14 -10.70 12.97 3.78
C LEU A 14 -9.85 13.33 2.56
N GLY A 15 -8.53 13.34 2.68
CA GLY A 15 -7.59 13.46 1.56
C GLY A 15 -6.14 13.26 2.00
N ALA A 16 -5.28 12.86 1.06
CA ALA A 16 -3.89 12.46 1.32
C ALA A 16 -3.02 13.55 2.00
N ARG A 17 -3.36 14.84 1.78
CA ARG A 17 -2.63 15.99 2.38
C ARG A 17 -3.44 16.79 3.41
N HIS A 18 -4.67 16.38 3.71
CA HIS A 18 -5.57 17.14 4.59
C HIS A 18 -5.59 16.57 5.99
N THR A 19 -5.34 17.37 7.03
CA THR A 19 -5.48 16.92 8.43
C THR A 19 -6.92 16.60 8.83
N THR A 20 -7.90 16.92 7.98
CA THR A 20 -9.32 16.68 8.24
C THR A 20 -9.65 15.18 8.27
N LEU A 21 -10.15 14.72 9.41
CA LEU A 21 -10.65 13.36 9.61
C LEU A 21 -12.12 13.24 9.20
N CYS A 22 -12.55 12.01 8.96
CA CYS A 22 -13.94 11.69 8.75
C CYS A 22 -14.77 11.96 10.00
N SER A 23 -15.79 12.81 9.87
CA SER A 23 -16.70 13.16 10.97
C SER A 23 -17.74 12.07 11.29
N LYS A 24 -17.76 10.94 10.57
CA LYS A 24 -18.74 9.88 10.85
C LYS A 24 -18.47 9.28 12.24
N PRO A 25 -19.49 9.23 13.10
CA PRO A 25 -19.38 8.52 14.37
C PRO A 25 -19.24 7.03 14.09
N LEU A 26 -18.44 6.35 14.91
CA LEU A 26 -18.40 4.90 14.96
C LEU A 26 -19.58 4.45 15.82
N SER A 27 -20.39 3.55 15.29
CA SER A 27 -21.45 2.95 16.12
C SER A 27 -20.81 2.07 17.21
N THR A 28 -21.50 1.85 18.31
CA THR A 28 -21.06 0.94 19.39
C THR A 28 -20.77 -0.49 18.91
N PHE A 29 -21.35 -0.91 17.78
CA PHE A 29 -21.11 -2.20 17.14
C PHE A 29 -19.89 -2.21 16.21
N GLU A 30 -19.39 -1.04 15.80
CA GLU A 30 -18.18 -0.94 14.99
C GLU A 30 -16.95 -0.96 15.90
N ALA A 31 -16.50 -2.15 16.28
CA ALA A 31 -15.19 -2.33 16.87
C ALA A 31 -14.10 -1.91 15.86
N GLY A 32 -13.45 -0.76 16.07
CA GLY A 32 -12.34 -0.33 15.22
C GLY A 32 -12.06 1.17 15.23
N ARG A 33 -11.17 1.59 14.31
CA ARG A 33 -10.75 2.99 14.11
C ARG A 33 -11.49 3.68 12.95
N PHE A 34 -12.22 2.93 12.12
CA PHE A 34 -12.77 3.43 10.85
C PHE A 34 -14.23 3.00 10.68
N CYS A 35 -15.05 3.88 10.09
CA CYS A 35 -16.43 3.56 9.76
C CYS A 35 -16.49 2.53 8.62
N SER A 36 -17.63 1.86 8.44
CA SER A 36 -17.84 0.83 7.40
C SER A 36 -17.36 1.22 6.00
N ILE A 37 -17.55 2.46 5.57
CA ILE A 37 -17.09 2.95 4.26
C ILE A 37 -15.55 2.93 4.18
N HIS A 38 -14.90 3.53 5.17
CA HIS A 38 -13.44 3.64 5.21
C HIS A 38 -12.75 2.30 5.49
N ARG A 39 -13.41 1.35 6.17
CA ARG A 39 -12.94 -0.05 6.25
C ARG A 39 -12.93 -0.72 4.89
N LYS A 40 -14.02 -0.61 4.13
CA LYS A 40 -14.09 -1.16 2.76
C LYS A 40 -13.04 -0.52 1.85
N GLU A 41 -12.83 0.78 1.99
CA GLU A 41 -11.80 1.48 1.25
C GLU A 41 -10.39 0.98 1.61
N LEU A 42 -10.07 0.88 2.90
CA LEU A 42 -8.80 0.35 3.37
C LEU A 42 -8.55 -1.06 2.81
N SER A 43 -9.51 -1.98 2.96
CA SER A 43 -9.39 -3.34 2.40
C SER A 43 -9.16 -3.35 0.89
N ARG A 44 -9.80 -2.43 0.14
CA ARG A 44 -9.60 -2.32 -1.30
C ARG A 44 -8.19 -1.82 -1.65
N LEU A 45 -7.69 -0.83 -0.94
CA LEU A 45 -6.34 -0.30 -1.18
C LEU A 45 -5.26 -1.29 -0.73
N ASP A 46 -5.48 -1.98 0.38
CA ASP A 46 -4.60 -3.06 0.86
C ASP A 46 -4.50 -4.16 -0.18
N ALA A 47 -5.64 -4.68 -0.65
CA ALA A 47 -5.66 -5.70 -1.70
C ALA A 47 -4.95 -5.24 -2.99
N ALA A 48 -5.07 -3.97 -3.35
CA ALA A 48 -4.44 -3.43 -4.54
C ALA A 48 -2.90 -3.41 -4.43
N TYR A 49 -2.33 -2.93 -3.33
CA TYR A 49 -0.87 -2.94 -3.18
C TYR A 49 -0.34 -4.37 -2.93
N HIS A 50 -1.11 -5.25 -2.29
CA HIS A 50 -0.72 -6.65 -2.11
C HIS A 50 -0.58 -7.38 -3.44
N LYS A 51 -1.47 -7.12 -4.41
CA LYS A 51 -1.30 -7.64 -5.78
C LYS A 51 0.01 -7.18 -6.43
N ALA A 52 0.42 -5.93 -6.19
CA ALA A 52 1.70 -5.43 -6.67
C ALA A 52 2.88 -6.10 -5.94
N SER A 53 2.76 -6.35 -4.62
CA SER A 53 3.74 -7.12 -3.84
C SER A 53 3.92 -8.54 -4.39
N GLU A 54 2.82 -9.24 -4.70
CA GLU A 54 2.84 -10.59 -5.28
C GLU A 54 3.55 -10.60 -6.65
N ARG A 55 3.22 -9.64 -7.52
CA ARG A 55 3.90 -9.49 -8.82
C ARG A 55 5.40 -9.24 -8.63
N LYS A 56 5.77 -8.30 -7.75
CA LYS A 56 7.17 -8.04 -7.42
C LYS A 56 7.89 -9.30 -6.92
N GLU A 57 7.28 -10.05 -6.00
CA GLU A 57 7.87 -11.28 -5.44
C GLU A 57 8.09 -12.35 -6.52
N SER A 58 7.14 -12.52 -7.45
CA SER A 58 7.31 -13.44 -8.58
C SER A 58 8.45 -13.06 -9.53
N LEU A 59 8.79 -11.77 -9.61
CA LEU A 59 9.83 -11.25 -10.50
C LEU A 59 11.19 -11.12 -9.81
N GLN A 60 11.26 -11.13 -8.47
CA GLN A 60 12.49 -10.87 -7.72
C GLN A 60 13.61 -11.88 -8.03
N GLY A 61 13.27 -13.14 -8.27
CA GLY A 61 14.27 -14.20 -8.55
C GLY A 61 14.87 -14.15 -9.95
N VAL A 62 14.25 -13.41 -10.87
CA VAL A 62 14.65 -13.31 -12.28
C VAL A 62 15.07 -11.89 -12.68
N ALA A 63 14.66 -10.87 -11.92
CA ALA A 63 15.08 -9.50 -12.11
C ALA A 63 16.56 -9.30 -11.68
N ILE A 64 17.22 -8.38 -12.37
CA ILE A 64 18.54 -7.90 -12.00
C ILE A 64 18.39 -6.87 -10.89
N THR A 65 18.79 -7.23 -9.68
CA THR A 65 18.84 -6.36 -8.51
C THR A 65 20.27 -5.96 -8.13
N GLU A 66 21.26 -6.69 -8.63
CA GLU A 66 22.67 -6.52 -8.35
C GLU A 66 23.54 -6.60 -9.61
N ARG A 67 24.70 -5.93 -9.57
CA ARG A 67 25.64 -5.92 -10.70
C ARG A 67 26.20 -7.31 -11.02
N SER A 68 26.39 -8.17 -10.02
CA SER A 68 26.91 -9.53 -10.15
C SER A 68 26.07 -10.39 -11.10
N GLN A 69 24.75 -10.18 -11.12
CA GLN A 69 23.82 -10.94 -11.96
C GLN A 69 23.97 -10.63 -13.45
N ILE A 70 24.47 -9.44 -13.80
CA ILE A 70 24.72 -9.04 -15.19
C ILE A 70 25.89 -9.84 -15.78
N SER A 71 26.92 -10.09 -14.98
CA SER A 71 28.11 -10.83 -15.42
C SER A 71 27.82 -12.28 -15.79
N GLY A 72 26.69 -12.84 -15.33
CA GLY A 72 26.23 -14.19 -15.67
C GLY A 72 25.38 -14.28 -16.94
N LEU A 73 25.16 -13.16 -17.64
CA LEU A 73 24.40 -13.12 -18.89
C LEU A 73 25.36 -13.33 -20.06
N GLU A 74 25.27 -14.50 -20.70
CA GLU A 74 26.22 -14.90 -21.76
C GLU A 74 25.66 -14.61 -23.16
N LEU A 75 24.35 -14.72 -23.34
CA LEU A 75 23.70 -14.56 -24.64
C LEU A 75 22.97 -13.22 -24.75
N PRO A 76 22.92 -12.60 -25.95
CA PRO A 76 22.12 -11.39 -26.16
C PRO A 76 20.65 -11.54 -25.76
N GLY A 77 20.06 -12.73 -25.92
CA GLY A 77 18.68 -13.02 -25.52
C GLY A 77 18.48 -13.02 -24.00
N ASP A 78 19.49 -13.44 -23.24
CA ASP A 78 19.45 -13.42 -21.77
C ASP A 78 19.46 -11.98 -21.27
N VAL A 79 20.27 -11.12 -21.90
CA VAL A 79 20.33 -9.69 -21.59
C VAL A 79 18.98 -9.01 -21.83
N GLU A 80 18.33 -9.29 -22.97
CA GLU A 80 17.03 -8.69 -23.27
C GLU A 80 15.93 -9.20 -22.33
N THR A 81 15.90 -10.50 -22.03
CA THR A 81 14.95 -11.08 -21.08
C THR A 81 15.13 -10.48 -19.68
N ALA A 82 16.37 -10.43 -19.20
CA ALA A 82 16.71 -9.83 -17.92
C ALA A 82 16.31 -8.34 -17.87
N ARG A 83 16.51 -7.59 -18.96
CA ARG A 83 16.09 -6.19 -19.07
C ARG A 83 14.57 -6.05 -18.91
N VAL A 84 13.79 -6.82 -19.67
CA VAL A 84 12.31 -6.76 -19.63
C VAL A 84 11.79 -7.09 -18.23
N VAL A 85 12.24 -8.21 -17.66
CA VAL A 85 11.84 -8.65 -16.31
C VAL A 85 12.21 -7.61 -15.25
N THR A 86 13.40 -7.01 -15.36
CA THR A 86 13.84 -5.98 -14.41
C THR A 86 12.98 -4.71 -14.50
N VAL A 87 12.59 -4.31 -15.71
CA VAL A 87 11.66 -3.18 -15.89
C VAL A 87 10.31 -3.47 -15.23
N GLU A 88 9.74 -4.65 -15.46
CA GLU A 88 8.48 -5.05 -14.85
C GLU A 88 8.57 -5.11 -13.32
N TYR A 89 9.69 -5.60 -12.78
CA TYR A 89 9.96 -5.63 -11.35
C TYR A 89 9.98 -4.21 -10.75
N LEU A 90 10.63 -3.27 -11.43
CA LEU A 90 10.66 -1.86 -11.01
C LEU A 90 9.29 -1.20 -11.08
N GLU A 91 8.45 -1.55 -12.04
CA GLU A 91 7.06 -1.09 -12.12
C GLU A 91 6.23 -1.62 -10.96
N ALA A 92 6.31 -2.93 -10.66
CA ALA A 92 5.62 -3.54 -9.53
C ALA A 92 6.05 -2.90 -8.19
N LEU A 93 7.35 -2.62 -8.02
CA LEU A 93 7.87 -1.88 -6.86
C LEU A 93 7.26 -0.47 -6.74
N LYS A 94 7.19 0.29 -7.85
CA LYS A 94 6.59 1.63 -7.85
C LYS A 94 5.11 1.59 -7.48
N GLU A 95 4.38 0.61 -8.00
CA GLU A 95 2.96 0.41 -7.69
C GLU A 95 2.75 0.05 -6.21
N GLU A 96 3.54 -0.89 -5.67
CA GLU A 96 3.52 -1.25 -4.25
C GLU A 96 3.79 -0.03 -3.38
N CYS A 97 4.86 0.71 -3.64
CA CYS A 97 5.22 1.92 -2.89
C CYS A 97 4.12 2.97 -2.93
N LYS A 98 3.53 3.22 -4.11
CA LYS A 98 2.42 4.17 -4.27
C LYS A 98 1.18 3.73 -3.47
N GLY A 99 0.84 2.45 -3.51
CA GLY A 99 -0.29 1.90 -2.79
C GLY A 99 -0.11 1.97 -1.27
N ARG A 100 1.05 1.52 -0.76
CA ARG A 100 1.42 1.64 0.66
C ARG A 100 1.38 3.08 1.13
N LYS A 101 1.98 4.01 0.36
CA LYS A 101 1.96 5.44 0.67
C LYS A 101 0.52 5.97 0.78
N ALA A 102 -0.36 5.62 -0.17
CA ALA A 102 -1.75 6.04 -0.14
C ALA A 102 -2.49 5.51 1.10
N VAL A 103 -2.21 4.27 1.53
CA VAL A 103 -2.77 3.69 2.75
C VAL A 103 -2.27 4.42 3.99
N HIS A 104 -0.96 4.62 4.12
CA HIS A 104 -0.37 5.34 5.26
C HIS A 104 -0.87 6.77 5.35
N GLU A 105 -0.82 7.53 4.26
CA GLU A 105 -1.29 8.93 4.22
C GLU A 105 -2.77 9.06 4.60
N ARG A 106 -3.60 8.05 4.31
CA ARG A 106 -5.05 8.10 4.50
C ARG A 106 -5.53 7.49 5.83
N PHE A 107 -4.84 6.48 6.36
CA PHE A 107 -5.32 5.67 7.50
C PHE A 107 -4.35 5.56 8.67
N PHE A 108 -3.04 5.72 8.45
CA PHE A 108 -2.00 5.48 9.46
C PHE A 108 -0.98 6.62 9.48
N TRP A 109 -1.46 7.85 9.48
CA TRP A 109 -0.62 9.02 9.62
C TRP A 109 -0.12 9.08 11.07
N ASP A 110 1.20 9.18 11.23
CA ASP A 110 1.84 9.38 12.53
C ASP A 110 1.63 10.83 12.92
N GLY A 111 0.52 11.05 13.62
CA GLY A 111 0.05 12.34 14.09
C GLY A 111 0.48 12.70 15.50
N GLU A 112 1.55 12.08 15.99
CA GLU A 112 2.16 12.33 17.30
C GLU A 112 3.63 12.72 17.10
#